data_AF-A0A1J0PE31-F1
#
_entry.id   AF-A0A1J0PE31-F1
#
_cell.length_a   1.000
_cell.length_b   1.000
_cell.length_c   1.000
_cell.angle_alpha   90.00
_cell.angle_beta   90.00
_cell.angle_gamma   90.00
#
_symmetry.space_group_name_H-M   'P 1'
#
loop_
_entity.id
_entity.type
_entity.pdbx_description
1 polymer ?
#
loop_
_entity_poly.entity_id
_entity_poly.type
_entity_poly.pdbx_seq_one_letter_code
_entity_poly.pdbx_strand_id
1 'polypeptide(L)'
;MRLLAPALVAAGTSLVVALGGTASATARQRPTYPTNSELRQVQLATFGCARENTAAECSRARALADPLMDHPLLSSFCKDSVWDVLQKAQTGPENSFQRRDAIDQAGERLFSRCQARSDPKPAAPTPQGPGPSGLGSGGASGFGVSPSRN
;
A
#
# COMPACT_ATOMS: atom_id res chain seq x y z
N MET A 1 -16.62 55.06 36.70
CA MET A 1 -17.53 55.89 35.88
C MET A 1 -16.72 56.83 35.00
N ARG A 2 -16.59 56.53 33.71
CA ARG A 2 -16.68 57.46 32.58
C ARG A 2 -16.58 56.64 31.28
N LEU A 3 -17.68 56.68 30.53
CA LEU A 3 -17.85 56.11 29.19
C LEU A 3 -17.24 57.04 28.12
N LEU A 4 -17.26 56.53 26.87
CA LEU A 4 -17.17 57.18 25.55
C LEU A 4 -15.75 57.29 24.98
N ALA A 5 -15.44 57.00 23.71
CA ALA A 5 -16.13 56.41 22.56
C ALA A 5 -15.06 56.26 21.44
N PRO A 6 -15.37 55.68 20.26
CA PRO A 6 -14.41 55.06 19.34
C PRO A 6 -13.78 56.05 18.35
N ALA A 7 -12.63 55.69 17.78
CA ALA A 7 -12.12 56.29 16.56
C ALA A 7 -11.95 55.19 15.51
N LEU A 8 -12.91 55.14 14.58
CA LEU A 8 -12.71 54.57 13.26
C LEU A 8 -11.57 55.31 12.57
N VAL A 9 -10.55 54.59 12.12
CA VAL A 9 -9.72 55.04 11.00
C VAL A 9 -9.71 53.92 9.97
N ALA A 10 -10.60 54.06 9.00
CA ALA A 10 -10.53 53.35 7.73
C ALA A 10 -9.34 53.91 6.94
N ALA A 11 -8.24 53.19 6.92
CA ALA A 11 -7.13 53.45 6.01
C ALA A 11 -7.18 52.37 4.91
N GLY A 12 -7.78 52.73 3.78
CA GLY A 12 -7.72 51.94 2.56
C GLY A 12 -6.30 51.94 2.01
N THR A 13 -5.64 50.79 2.03
CA THR A 13 -4.38 50.56 1.33
C THR A 13 -4.64 49.76 0.07
N SER A 14 -4.29 50.41 -1.05
CA SER A 14 -4.43 49.96 -2.42
C SER A 14 -3.85 48.57 -2.70
N LEU A 15 -4.61 47.83 -3.48
CA LEU A 15 -4.28 46.59 -4.15
C LEU A 15 -3.07 46.76 -5.10
N VAL A 16 -1.99 46.01 -4.87
CA VAL A 16 -1.01 45.68 -5.92
C VAL A 16 -0.87 44.16 -5.97
N VAL A 17 -1.62 43.56 -6.89
CA VAL A 17 -1.46 42.16 -7.28
C VAL A 17 -0.23 42.08 -8.18
N ALA A 18 0.92 41.72 -7.61
CA ALA A 18 2.07 41.29 -8.39
C ALA A 18 1.85 39.81 -8.78
N LEU A 19 1.22 39.58 -9.95
CA LEU A 19 1.20 38.30 -10.65
C LEU A 19 2.62 37.99 -11.17
N GLY A 20 3.51 37.62 -10.27
CA GLY A 20 4.88 37.16 -10.55
C GLY A 20 5.05 35.69 -10.22
N GLY A 21 4.10 34.85 -10.62
CA GLY A 21 4.22 33.40 -10.48
C GLY A 21 5.10 32.84 -11.57
N THR A 22 6.43 32.78 -11.37
CA THR A 22 7.27 31.86 -12.14
C THR A 22 6.85 30.45 -11.75
N ALA A 23 5.93 29.87 -12.51
CA ALA A 23 5.62 28.45 -12.45
C ALA A 23 6.87 27.70 -12.92
N SER A 24 7.81 27.47 -12.01
CA SER A 24 8.85 26.48 -12.19
C SER A 24 8.15 25.14 -12.27
N ALA A 25 7.85 24.69 -13.48
CA ALA A 25 7.50 23.32 -13.79
C ALA A 25 8.73 22.46 -13.45
N THR A 26 8.92 22.19 -12.16
CA THR A 26 9.79 21.10 -11.71
C THR A 26 9.22 19.86 -12.38
N ALA A 27 10.01 19.25 -13.26
CA ALA A 27 9.71 17.94 -13.80
C ALA A 27 9.58 16.99 -12.60
N ARG A 28 8.36 16.86 -12.06
CA ARG A 28 8.06 15.96 -10.96
C ARG A 28 8.42 14.59 -11.49
N GLN A 29 9.47 14.01 -10.92
CA GLN A 29 9.86 12.64 -11.18
C GLN A 29 8.59 11.80 -11.09
N ARG A 30 8.26 11.09 -12.18
CA ARG A 30 7.04 10.29 -12.21
C ARG A 30 7.11 9.34 -11.00
N PRO A 31 6.10 9.33 -10.12
CA PRO A 31 6.12 8.41 -8.98
C PRO A 31 6.30 6.99 -9.53
N THR A 32 7.17 6.22 -8.89
CA THR A 32 7.42 4.82 -9.25
C THR A 32 6.70 3.95 -8.24
N TYR A 33 6.15 2.82 -8.68
CA TYR A 33 5.49 1.89 -7.78
C TYR A 33 6.50 1.37 -6.72
N PRO A 34 6.12 1.23 -5.45
CA PRO A 34 7.02 0.73 -4.42
C PRO A 34 7.59 -0.64 -4.78
N THR A 35 8.89 -0.79 -4.59
CA THR A 35 9.60 -2.03 -4.87
C THR A 35 9.19 -3.13 -3.89
N ASN A 36 9.35 -4.39 -4.31
CA ASN A 36 9.11 -5.52 -3.42
C ASN A 36 10.03 -5.48 -2.18
N SER A 37 11.24 -4.93 -2.28
CA SER A 37 12.12 -4.74 -1.12
C SER A 37 11.57 -3.75 -0.10
N GLU A 38 10.99 -2.63 -0.54
CA GLU A 38 10.37 -1.64 0.36
C GLU A 38 9.16 -2.25 1.08
N LEU A 39 8.28 -2.95 0.34
CA LEU A 39 7.14 -3.64 0.94
C LEU A 39 7.57 -4.75 1.90
N ARG A 40 8.63 -5.49 1.57
CA ARG A 40 9.21 -6.52 2.45
C ARG A 40 9.78 -5.88 3.72
N GLN A 41 10.39 -4.71 3.63
CA GLN A 41 10.92 -3.98 4.78
C GLN A 41 9.80 -3.60 5.75
N VAL A 42 8.67 -3.10 5.25
CA VAL A 42 7.48 -2.82 6.07
C VAL A 42 7.00 -4.10 6.74
N GLN A 43 6.84 -5.20 5.99
CA GLN A 43 6.39 -6.48 6.52
C GLN A 43 7.31 -7.00 7.65
N LEU A 44 8.63 -6.95 7.46
CA LEU A 44 9.58 -7.40 8.48
C LEU A 44 9.55 -6.53 9.73
N ALA A 45 9.37 -5.21 9.59
CA ALA A 45 9.18 -4.32 10.74
C ALA A 45 7.86 -4.63 11.47
N THR A 46 6.79 -4.94 10.74
CA THR A 46 5.51 -5.38 11.31
C THR A 46 5.69 -6.67 12.14
N PHE A 47 6.44 -7.65 11.63
CA PHE A 47 6.78 -8.86 12.39
C PHE A 47 7.67 -8.57 13.61
N GLY A 48 8.54 -7.57 13.53
CA GLY A 48 9.28 -7.05 14.69
C GLY A 48 8.35 -6.56 15.79
N CYS A 49 7.35 -5.74 15.45
CA CYS A 49 6.33 -5.27 16.39
C CYS A 49 5.51 -6.43 17.01
N ALA A 50 5.16 -7.43 16.21
CA ALA A 50 4.50 -8.63 16.70
C ALA A 50 5.39 -9.35 17.73
N ARG A 51 6.64 -9.62 17.38
CA ARG A 51 7.55 -10.40 18.23
C ARG A 51 7.94 -9.68 19.52
N GLU A 52 8.31 -8.41 19.44
CA GLU A 52 8.95 -7.71 20.57
C GLU A 52 7.94 -6.97 21.47
N ASN A 53 6.76 -6.58 20.95
CA ASN A 53 5.77 -5.76 21.67
C ASN A 53 6.35 -4.49 22.32
N THR A 54 7.37 -3.89 21.72
CA THR A 54 7.98 -2.64 22.21
C THR A 54 7.50 -1.44 21.41
N ALA A 55 7.47 -0.27 22.05
CA ALA A 55 7.11 0.97 21.39
C ALA A 55 8.05 1.30 20.22
N ALA A 56 9.35 0.96 20.35
CA ALA A 56 10.35 1.17 19.31
C ALA A 56 10.04 0.36 18.03
N GLU A 57 9.78 -0.94 18.16
CA GLU A 57 9.50 -1.79 16.99
C GLU A 57 8.14 -1.46 16.35
N CYS A 58 7.11 -1.22 17.16
CA CYS A 58 5.79 -0.86 16.64
C CYS A 58 5.75 0.53 16.00
N SER A 59 6.44 1.52 16.55
CA SER A 59 6.58 2.83 15.90
C SER A 59 7.38 2.75 14.61
N ARG A 60 8.44 1.94 14.55
CA ARG A 60 9.19 1.69 13.32
C ARG A 60 8.32 1.08 12.22
N ALA A 61 7.52 0.06 12.55
CA ALA A 61 6.61 -0.55 11.59
C ALA A 61 5.63 0.47 11.00
N ARG A 62 5.05 1.30 11.86
CA ARG A 62 4.13 2.37 11.43
C ARG A 62 4.82 3.44 10.61
N ALA A 63 6.00 3.88 11.00
CA ALA A 63 6.76 4.92 10.29
C ALA A 63 7.16 4.48 8.88
N LEU A 64 7.41 3.20 8.66
CA LEU A 64 7.67 2.66 7.31
C LEU A 64 6.38 2.48 6.49
N ALA A 65 5.25 2.18 7.13
CA ALA A 65 3.97 1.99 6.47
C ALA A 65 3.29 3.32 6.09
N ASP A 66 3.43 4.36 6.92
CA ASP A 66 2.70 5.63 6.80
C ASP A 66 2.88 6.31 5.43
N PRO A 67 4.11 6.44 4.87
CA PRO A 67 4.30 7.06 3.55
C PRO A 67 3.61 6.31 2.41
N LEU A 68 3.27 5.03 2.58
CA LEU A 68 2.55 4.26 1.56
C LEU A 68 1.09 4.72 1.46
N MET A 69 0.47 5.27 2.50
CA MET A 69 -0.92 5.76 2.43
C MET A 69 -1.09 6.86 1.37
N ASP A 70 -0.09 7.74 1.25
CA ASP A 70 -0.10 8.87 0.32
C ASP A 70 0.40 8.51 -1.09
N HIS A 71 0.80 7.25 -1.31
CA HIS A 71 1.37 6.86 -2.60
C HIS A 71 0.31 6.89 -3.72
N PRO A 72 0.52 7.64 -4.82
CA PRO A 72 -0.50 7.85 -5.85
C PRO A 72 -0.74 6.62 -6.72
N LEU A 73 0.23 5.70 -6.80
CA LEU A 73 0.13 4.49 -7.62
C LEU A 73 -0.36 3.25 -6.87
N LEU A 74 -0.55 3.32 -5.55
CA LEU A 74 -1.08 2.20 -4.79
C LEU A 74 -2.60 2.11 -4.99
N SER A 75 -3.08 0.93 -5.32
CA SER A 75 -4.52 0.65 -5.40
C SER A 75 -5.17 0.80 -4.03
N SER A 76 -6.48 1.09 -4.00
CA SER A 76 -7.25 1.18 -2.75
C SER A 76 -7.08 -0.07 -1.88
N PHE A 77 -7.05 -1.24 -2.49
CA PHE A 77 -6.89 -2.51 -1.78
C PHE A 77 -5.52 -2.68 -1.11
N CYS A 78 -4.45 -2.21 -1.75
CA CYS A 78 -3.15 -2.16 -1.11
C CYS A 78 -3.16 -1.16 0.04
N LYS A 79 -3.77 0.02 -0.14
CA LYS A 79 -3.89 1.03 0.91
C LYS A 79 -4.70 0.54 2.11
N ASP A 80 -5.74 -0.26 1.92
CA ASP A 80 -6.47 -0.90 3.02
C ASP A 80 -5.56 -1.82 3.84
N SER A 81 -4.60 -2.47 3.19
CA SER A 81 -3.63 -3.36 3.84
C SER A 81 -2.56 -2.57 4.59
N VAL A 82 -2.14 -1.44 4.06
CA VAL A 82 -1.28 -0.46 4.75
C VAL A 82 -2.01 0.09 5.98
N TRP A 83 -3.26 0.49 5.84
CA TRP A 83 -4.10 0.94 6.93
C TRP A 83 -4.24 -0.11 8.03
N ASP A 84 -4.44 -1.38 7.68
CA ASP A 84 -4.47 -2.49 8.63
C ASP A 84 -3.18 -2.60 9.45
N VAL A 85 -2.01 -2.44 8.81
CA VAL A 85 -0.72 -2.39 9.52
C VAL A 85 -0.68 -1.21 10.48
N LEU A 86 -1.08 -0.01 10.02
CA LEU A 86 -1.12 1.19 10.86
C LEU A 86 -2.05 1.00 12.08
N GLN A 87 -3.19 0.34 11.92
CA GLN A 87 -4.11 0.10 13.03
C GLN A 87 -3.61 -0.96 13.99
N LYS A 88 -3.00 -2.05 13.49
CA LYS A 88 -2.67 -3.22 14.31
C LYS A 88 -1.26 -3.18 14.91
N ALA A 89 -0.29 -2.54 14.26
CA ALA A 89 1.09 -2.45 14.73
C ALA A 89 1.23 -1.47 15.91
N GLN A 90 0.65 -1.84 17.04
CA GLN A 90 0.65 -1.11 18.30
C GLN A 90 1.09 -2.01 19.43
N THR A 91 1.63 -1.41 20.49
CA THR A 91 1.95 -2.12 21.72
C THR A 91 0.67 -2.54 22.44
N GLY A 92 0.64 -3.77 22.94
CA GLY A 92 -0.40 -4.25 23.85
C GLY A 92 0.12 -4.32 25.30
N PRO A 93 -0.78 -4.42 26.29
CA PRO A 93 -0.39 -4.62 27.69
C PRO A 93 0.37 -5.94 27.90
N GLU A 94 0.13 -6.92 27.02
CA GLU A 94 0.79 -8.22 26.99
C GLU A 94 1.04 -8.65 25.55
N ASN A 95 2.03 -9.53 25.35
CA ASN A 95 2.36 -10.05 24.02
C ASN A 95 1.60 -11.34 23.70
N SER A 96 0.26 -11.28 23.74
CA SER A 96 -0.60 -12.45 23.52
C SER A 96 -0.50 -13.01 22.10
N PHE A 97 -0.76 -14.31 21.95
CA PHE A 97 -0.79 -14.95 20.63
C PHE A 97 -1.75 -14.25 19.66
N GLN A 98 -2.95 -13.91 20.12
CA GLN A 98 -3.96 -13.24 19.30
C GLN A 98 -3.48 -11.88 18.78
N ARG A 99 -2.78 -11.09 19.61
CA ARG A 99 -2.17 -9.82 19.19
C ARG A 99 -1.11 -10.07 18.11
N ARG A 100 -0.19 -11.01 18.38
CA ARG A 100 0.92 -11.34 17.47
C ARG A 100 0.39 -11.78 16.10
N ASP A 101 -0.53 -12.73 16.10
CA ASP A 101 -1.14 -13.28 14.89
C ASP A 101 -1.90 -12.21 14.09
N ALA A 102 -2.66 -11.32 14.75
CA ALA A 102 -3.34 -10.22 14.07
C ALA A 102 -2.36 -9.25 13.37
N ILE A 103 -1.22 -8.98 13.98
CA ILE A 103 -0.15 -8.12 13.42
C ILE A 103 0.57 -8.85 12.27
N ASP A 104 0.91 -10.12 12.46
CA ASP A 104 1.56 -10.94 11.43
C ASP A 104 0.68 -11.03 10.18
N GLN A 105 -0.62 -11.33 10.33
CA GLN A 105 -1.57 -11.33 9.22
C GLN A 105 -1.71 -9.95 8.54
N ALA A 106 -1.50 -8.84 9.25
CA ALA A 106 -1.47 -7.52 8.63
C ALA A 106 -0.24 -7.37 7.71
N GLY A 107 0.94 -7.77 8.20
CA GLY A 107 2.18 -7.75 7.41
C GLY A 107 2.12 -8.67 6.18
N GLU A 108 1.59 -9.88 6.33
CA GLU A 108 1.40 -10.83 5.21
C GLU A 108 0.44 -10.31 4.15
N ARG A 109 -0.72 -9.78 4.58
CA ARG A 109 -1.70 -9.21 3.65
C ARG A 109 -1.15 -8.00 2.92
N LEU A 110 -0.40 -7.13 3.61
CA LEU A 110 0.29 -6.00 2.97
C LEU A 110 1.21 -6.50 1.84
N PHE A 111 2.11 -7.44 2.13
CA PHE A 111 3.05 -7.89 1.12
C PHE A 111 2.34 -8.57 -0.07
N SER A 112 1.43 -9.51 0.22
CA SER A 112 0.71 -10.27 -0.82
C SER A 112 -0.16 -9.39 -1.73
N ARG A 113 -0.77 -8.33 -1.18
CA ARG A 113 -1.69 -7.45 -1.93
C ARG A 113 -1.00 -6.27 -2.61
N CYS A 114 0.13 -5.82 -2.07
CA CYS A 114 0.87 -4.68 -2.58
C CYS A 114 2.06 -5.06 -3.45
N GLN A 115 2.56 -6.31 -3.41
CA GLN A 115 3.70 -6.68 -4.25
C GLN A 115 3.35 -6.47 -5.73
N ALA A 116 4.22 -5.73 -6.43
CA ALA A 116 4.09 -5.63 -7.87
C ALA A 116 4.26 -7.05 -8.42
N ARG A 117 3.22 -7.58 -9.06
CA ARG A 117 3.41 -8.72 -9.96
C ARG A 117 4.26 -8.17 -11.09
N SER A 118 5.52 -8.57 -11.16
CA SER A 118 6.31 -8.39 -12.38
C SER A 118 5.42 -8.82 -13.54
N ASP A 119 5.21 -7.92 -14.50
CA ASP A 119 4.37 -8.19 -15.67
C ASP A 119 4.68 -9.58 -16.20
N PRO A 120 3.67 -10.37 -16.63
CA PRO A 120 3.95 -11.63 -17.28
C PRO A 120 5.01 -11.38 -18.35
N LYS A 121 6.14 -12.07 -18.26
CA LYS A 121 7.14 -12.10 -19.33
C LYS A 121 6.36 -12.22 -20.64
N PRO A 122 6.53 -11.31 -21.62
CA PRO A 122 5.81 -11.40 -22.89
C PRO A 122 5.92 -12.84 -23.36
N ALA A 123 4.77 -13.50 -23.53
CA ALA A 123 4.76 -14.85 -24.07
C ALA A 123 5.60 -14.81 -25.34
N ALA A 124 6.67 -15.61 -25.37
CA ALA A 124 7.44 -15.76 -26.60
C ALA A 124 6.45 -16.08 -27.72
N PRO A 125 6.55 -15.43 -28.89
CA PRO A 125 5.64 -15.72 -29.99
C PRO A 125 5.68 -17.22 -30.25
N THR A 126 4.54 -17.89 -30.03
CA THR A 126 4.36 -19.28 -30.41
C THR A 126 4.62 -19.36 -31.92
N PRO A 127 5.58 -20.18 -32.38
CA PRO A 127 5.71 -20.43 -33.80
C PRO A 127 4.38 -21.01 -34.30
N GLN A 128 3.67 -20.25 -35.12
CA GLN A 128 2.55 -20.75 -35.90
C GLN A 128 3.14 -21.70 -36.95
N GLY A 129 3.32 -22.95 -36.55
CA GLY A 129 3.59 -24.03 -37.49
C GLY A 129 2.37 -24.21 -38.39
N PRO A 130 2.56 -24.41 -39.71
CA PRO A 130 1.45 -24.63 -40.62
C PRO A 130 0.75 -25.94 -40.23
N GLY A 131 -0.55 -25.85 -39.98
CA GLY A 131 -1.37 -27.04 -39.72
C GLY A 131 -1.31 -28.03 -40.89
N PRO A 132 -1.59 -29.30 -40.61
CA PRO A 132 -2.62 -29.93 -41.41
C PRO A 132 -3.67 -30.65 -40.56
N SER A 133 -4.87 -30.65 -41.13
CA SER A 133 -6.07 -31.36 -40.72
C SER A 133 -5.82 -32.79 -40.21
N GLY A 134 -6.45 -33.12 -39.08
CA GLY A 134 -6.52 -34.49 -38.57
C GLY A 134 -7.74 -34.66 -37.67
N LEU A 135 -8.72 -35.42 -38.19
CA LEU A 135 -9.85 -36.00 -37.45
C LEU A 135 -9.37 -36.71 -36.17
N GLY A 136 -10.09 -36.54 -35.05
CA GLY A 136 -9.81 -37.29 -33.83
C GLY A 136 -10.83 -37.03 -32.73
N SER A 137 -11.95 -37.75 -32.80
CA SER A 137 -12.98 -37.89 -31.76
C SER A 137 -12.39 -38.43 -30.45
N GLY A 138 -12.86 -37.92 -29.30
CA GLY A 138 -12.60 -38.58 -28.01
C GLY A 138 -12.77 -37.68 -26.80
N GLY A 139 -14.01 -37.52 -26.34
CA GLY A 139 -14.27 -36.99 -25.01
C GLY A 139 -13.88 -38.03 -23.96
N ALA A 140 -13.26 -37.55 -22.86
CA ALA A 140 -13.26 -38.26 -21.59
C ALA A 140 -13.03 -37.25 -20.46
N SER A 141 -14.13 -36.87 -19.82
CA SER A 141 -14.15 -36.25 -18.50
C SER A 141 -13.55 -37.22 -17.48
N GLY A 142 -12.43 -36.85 -16.87
CA GLY A 142 -11.81 -37.60 -15.79
C GLY A 142 -11.87 -36.83 -14.48
N PHE A 143 -13.00 -36.91 -13.76
CA PHE A 143 -13.09 -36.50 -12.37
C PHE A 143 -12.48 -37.61 -11.50
N GLY A 144 -11.26 -37.39 -11.01
CA GLY A 144 -10.62 -38.28 -10.03
C GLY A 144 -11.08 -37.95 -8.61
N VAL A 145 -12.13 -38.63 -8.14
CA VAL A 145 -12.49 -38.68 -6.72
C VAL A 145 -11.49 -39.61 -6.01
N SER A 146 -10.84 -39.13 -4.94
CA SER A 146 -10.02 -39.97 -4.05
C SER A 146 -10.91 -40.51 -2.93
N PRO A 147 -10.93 -41.83 -2.63
CA PRO A 147 -11.65 -42.33 -1.48
C PRO A 147 -10.83 -42.18 -0.19
N SER A 148 -11.53 -41.67 0.82
CA SER A 148 -11.15 -41.60 2.23
C SER A 148 -10.88 -43.00 2.79
N ARG A 149 -9.80 -43.17 3.56
CA ARG A 149 -9.58 -44.38 4.36
C ARG A 149 -9.98 -44.09 5.81
N ASN A 150 -10.79 -45.01 6.32
CA ASN A 150 -11.26 -45.12 7.70
C ASN A 150 -10.11 -45.50 8.64
#